data_AF-A0A1R3X3A7-F1
#
_entry.id   AF-A0A1R3X3A7-F1
#
_cell.length_a   1.000
_cell.length_b   1.000
_cell.length_c   1.000
_cell.angle_alpha   90.00
_cell.angle_beta   90.00
_cell.angle_gamma   90.00
#
_symmetry.space_group_name_H-M   'P 1'
#
loop_
_entity.id
_entity.type
_entity.pdbx_description
1 polymer ?
#
loop_
_entity_poly.entity_id
_entity_poly.type
_entity_poly.pdbx_seq_one_letter_code
_entity_poly.pdbx_strand_id
1 'polypeptide(L)'
;MAASDLLLLAPALLGFVILLWARLLRTPPVPLAPQDTLPPNAILVDGSNVMHWGPEPSAKILAQVLRSLERAGHTPIVFFDASVGYVLDDHYYSEAKLAPLLGVPQEHICVVNRGVIADVSILSMATDHGLRVVSNDKYRDWRVQFPHAAKKGVLLDGTWREGTVVWRGKLNAQVARA
;
A
#
# COMPACT_ATOMS: atom_id res chain seq x y z
N MET A 1 24.30 -46.83 -20.63
CA MET A 1 23.09 -46.06 -20.31
C MET A 1 21.97 -46.71 -21.09
N ALA A 2 21.07 -47.42 -20.40
CA ALA A 2 20.04 -48.21 -21.07
C ALA A 2 18.98 -47.26 -21.66
N ALA A 3 18.32 -47.65 -22.76
CA ALA A 3 17.27 -46.83 -23.39
C ALA A 3 16.13 -46.45 -22.42
N SER A 4 15.97 -47.22 -21.33
CA SER A 4 15.06 -46.95 -20.21
C SER A 4 15.43 -45.73 -19.37
N ASP A 5 16.72 -45.42 -19.22
CA ASP A 5 17.21 -44.30 -18.40
C ASP A 5 16.91 -42.96 -19.09
N LEU A 6 16.95 -42.96 -20.43
CA LEU A 6 16.61 -41.79 -21.26
C LEU A 6 15.11 -41.49 -21.22
N LEU A 7 14.27 -42.53 -21.12
CA LEU A 7 12.82 -42.40 -21.05
C LEU A 7 12.36 -41.81 -19.70
N LEU A 8 13.07 -42.11 -18.60
CA LEU A 8 12.76 -41.58 -17.27
C LEU A 8 13.16 -40.11 -17.09
N LEU A 9 14.21 -39.66 -17.77
CA LEU A 9 14.74 -38.29 -17.62
C LEU A 9 14.03 -37.26 -18.52
N ALA A 10 13.36 -37.70 -19.59
CA ALA A 10 12.64 -36.83 -20.52
C ALA A 10 11.59 -35.90 -19.86
N PRO A 11 10.70 -36.36 -18.95
CA PRO A 11 9.73 -35.47 -18.30
C PRO A 11 10.38 -34.48 -17.32
N ALA A 12 11.47 -34.88 -16.65
CA ALA A 12 12.21 -33.99 -15.76
C ALA A 12 12.91 -32.86 -16.54
N LEU A 13 13.50 -33.20 -17.69
CA LEU A 13 14.11 -32.22 -18.60
C LEU A 13 13.04 -31.27 -19.17
N LEU A 14 11.88 -31.80 -19.58
CA LEU A 14 10.76 -30.99 -20.06
C LEU A 14 10.24 -30.04 -18.98
N GLY A 15 10.07 -30.52 -17.75
CA GLY A 15 9.69 -29.70 -16.60
C GLY A 15 10.71 -28.60 -16.31
N PHE A 16 12.00 -28.92 -16.37
CA PHE A 16 13.08 -27.94 -16.19
C PHE A 16 13.09 -26.87 -17.30
N VAL A 17 12.88 -27.28 -18.56
CA VAL A 17 12.76 -26.34 -19.69
C VAL A 17 11.54 -25.45 -19.54
N ILE A 18 10.38 -25.99 -19.13
CA ILE A 18 9.17 -25.20 -18.86
C ILE A 18 9.40 -24.20 -17.72
N LEU A 19 10.07 -24.60 -16.64
CA LEU A 19 10.40 -23.72 -15.52
C LEU A 19 11.40 -22.62 -15.93
N LEU A 20 12.38 -22.94 -16.76
CA LEU A 20 13.29 -21.94 -17.33
C LEU A 20 12.54 -21.00 -18.26
N TRP A 21 11.73 -21.51 -19.20
CA TRP A 21 10.92 -20.69 -20.09
C TRP A 21 9.97 -19.79 -19.31
N ALA A 22 9.30 -20.31 -18.28
CA ALA A 22 8.47 -19.54 -17.38
C ALA A 22 9.27 -18.46 -16.63
N ARG A 23 10.53 -18.73 -16.26
CA ARG A 23 11.43 -17.74 -15.63
C ARG A 23 11.94 -16.70 -16.62
N LEU A 24 12.16 -17.05 -17.89
CA LEU A 24 12.53 -16.11 -18.95
C LEU A 24 11.33 -15.26 -19.43
N LEU A 25 10.11 -15.82 -19.36
CA LEU A 25 8.86 -15.11 -19.65
C LEU A 25 8.36 -14.26 -18.47
N ARG A 26 8.83 -14.53 -17.24
CA ARG A 26 8.59 -13.62 -16.13
C ARG A 26 9.25 -12.31 -16.49
N THR A 27 8.43 -11.29 -16.71
CA THR A 27 8.90 -9.92 -16.69
C THR A 27 9.69 -9.73 -15.38
N PRO A 28 10.95 -9.27 -15.43
CA PRO A 28 11.59 -8.81 -14.21
C PRO A 28 10.63 -7.81 -13.56
N PRO A 29 10.51 -7.77 -12.22
CA PRO A 29 9.80 -6.67 -11.58
C PRO A 29 10.35 -5.41 -12.22
N VAL A 30 9.45 -4.61 -12.82
CA VAL A 30 9.80 -3.36 -13.50
C VAL A 30 10.79 -2.67 -12.56
N PRO A 31 12.06 -2.48 -12.96
CA PRO A 31 12.99 -1.73 -12.15
C PRO A 31 12.31 -0.40 -11.92
N LEU A 32 11.88 -0.18 -10.69
CA LEU A 32 11.19 1.03 -10.31
C LEU A 32 12.10 2.17 -10.78
N ALA A 33 11.64 2.94 -11.76
CA ALA A 33 12.35 4.10 -12.27
C ALA A 33 12.86 4.92 -11.09
N PRO A 34 14.08 5.51 -11.13
CA PRO A 34 14.77 6.05 -9.96
C PRO A 34 13.83 6.70 -8.94
N GLN A 35 13.47 5.97 -7.88
CA GLN A 35 12.46 6.35 -6.89
C GLN A 35 13.06 7.20 -5.75
N ASP A 36 14.15 7.91 -6.00
CA ASP A 36 14.93 8.49 -4.90
C ASP A 36 14.41 9.85 -4.40
N THR A 37 13.27 10.33 -4.89
CA THR A 37 12.62 11.50 -4.31
C THR A 37 11.13 11.27 -4.10
N LEU A 38 10.77 10.95 -2.85
CA LEU A 38 9.39 11.13 -2.40
C LEU A 38 8.91 12.55 -2.71
N PRO A 39 7.63 12.73 -3.05
CA PRO A 39 7.05 14.06 -3.21
C PRO A 39 7.33 14.94 -1.97
N PRO A 40 7.62 16.24 -2.15
CA PRO A 40 8.06 17.12 -1.04
C PRO A 40 7.03 17.27 0.09
N ASN A 41 5.74 17.00 -0.16
CA ASN A 41 4.67 16.98 0.85
C ASN A 41 3.98 15.61 0.91
N ALA A 42 4.77 14.53 0.78
CA ALA A 42 4.24 13.17 0.87
C ALA A 42 3.54 12.93 2.22
N ILE A 43 2.38 12.28 2.17
CA ILE A 43 1.69 11.77 3.35
C ILE A 43 1.25 10.33 3.08
N LEU A 44 1.54 9.42 4.01
CA LEU A 44 1.14 8.03 3.87
C LEU A 44 -0.32 7.88 4.28
N VAL A 45 -1.05 7.04 3.56
CA VAL A 45 -2.45 6.73 3.84
C VAL A 45 -2.59 5.22 3.96
N ASP A 46 -3.10 4.77 5.08
CA ASP A 46 -3.54 3.39 5.27
C ASP A 46 -4.89 3.22 4.58
N GLY A 47 -4.86 2.85 3.30
CA GLY A 47 -6.04 2.74 2.47
C GLY A 47 -7.00 1.67 2.98
N SER A 48 -6.47 0.55 3.48
CA SER A 48 -7.25 -0.54 4.08
C SER A 48 -7.97 -0.07 5.34
N ASN A 49 -7.36 0.74 6.21
CA ASN A 49 -8.07 1.33 7.36
C ASN A 49 -9.09 2.41 6.93
N VAL A 50 -8.68 3.32 6.06
CA VAL A 50 -9.46 4.53 5.72
C VAL A 50 -10.74 4.20 4.96
N MET A 51 -10.74 3.17 4.12
CA MET A 51 -11.96 2.73 3.44
C MET A 51 -13.06 2.27 4.41
N HIS A 52 -12.71 1.88 5.64
CA HIS A 52 -13.65 1.50 6.71
C HIS A 52 -14.08 2.67 7.60
N TRP A 53 -13.81 3.93 7.24
CA TRP A 53 -14.28 5.07 8.04
C TRP A 53 -15.79 5.31 7.98
N GLY A 54 -16.47 4.69 7.01
CA GLY A 54 -17.93 4.69 6.90
C GLY A 54 -18.58 3.46 7.51
N PRO A 55 -19.92 3.34 7.38
CA PRO A 55 -20.65 2.15 7.83
C PRO A 55 -20.22 0.89 7.05
N GLU A 56 -19.93 1.03 5.76
CA GLU A 56 -19.45 -0.03 4.89
C GLU A 56 -18.10 0.34 4.28
N PRO A 57 -17.23 -0.64 3.99
CA PRO A 57 -15.97 -0.41 3.31
C PRO A 57 -16.21 0.26 1.95
N SER A 58 -15.51 1.36 1.66
CA SER A 58 -15.81 2.13 0.45
C SER A 58 -14.60 2.84 -0.16
N ALA A 59 -14.31 2.53 -1.43
CA ALA A 59 -13.35 3.26 -2.25
C ALA A 59 -13.75 4.74 -2.42
N LYS A 60 -15.06 5.05 -2.41
CA LYS A 60 -15.56 6.43 -2.50
C LYS A 60 -15.16 7.27 -1.29
N ILE A 61 -15.23 6.69 -0.09
CA ILE A 61 -14.81 7.37 1.15
C ILE A 61 -13.32 7.64 1.11
N LEU A 62 -12.52 6.62 0.76
CA LEU A 62 -11.08 6.79 0.60
C LEU A 62 -10.75 7.87 -0.43
N ALA A 63 -11.36 7.84 -1.62
CA ALA A 63 -11.15 8.86 -2.64
C ALA A 63 -11.48 10.29 -2.16
N GLN A 64 -12.48 10.46 -1.28
CA GLN A 64 -12.78 11.76 -0.68
C GLN A 64 -11.73 12.20 0.35
N VAL A 65 -11.18 11.25 1.12
CA VAL A 65 -10.06 11.51 2.03
C VAL A 65 -8.83 11.95 1.25
N LEU A 66 -8.47 11.25 0.17
CA LEU A 66 -7.34 11.60 -0.69
C LEU A 66 -7.52 13.02 -1.28
N ARG A 67 -8.69 13.33 -1.84
CA ARG A 67 -9.00 14.68 -2.32
C ARG A 67 -8.92 15.74 -1.22
N SER A 68 -9.31 15.42 0.01
CA SER A 68 -9.18 16.36 1.14
C SER A 68 -7.72 16.63 1.49
N LEU A 69 -6.83 15.65 1.36
CA LEU A 69 -5.39 15.80 1.59
C LEU A 69 -4.74 16.63 0.47
N GLU A 70 -5.08 16.35 -0.79
CA GLU A 70 -4.61 17.09 -1.95
C GLU A 70 -5.00 18.57 -1.89
N ARG A 71 -6.26 18.88 -1.54
CA ARG A 71 -6.73 20.27 -1.35
C ARG A 71 -5.99 21.00 -0.23
N ALA A 72 -5.42 20.27 0.72
CA ALA A 72 -4.60 20.82 1.79
C ALA A 72 -3.11 20.90 1.44
N GLY A 73 -2.73 20.55 0.20
CA GLY A 73 -1.36 20.67 -0.31
C GLY A 73 -0.47 19.45 -0.06
N HIS A 74 -1.05 18.32 0.37
CA HIS A 74 -0.32 17.06 0.55
C HIS A 74 -0.37 16.20 -0.71
N THR A 75 0.64 15.36 -0.89
CA THR A 75 0.68 14.33 -1.94
C THR A 75 0.47 12.97 -1.28
N PRO A 76 -0.74 12.38 -1.35
CA PRO A 76 -1.00 11.11 -0.68
C PRO A 76 -0.32 9.94 -1.39
N ILE A 77 0.30 9.06 -0.61
CA ILE A 77 0.80 7.74 -1.04
C ILE A 77 0.02 6.69 -0.25
N VAL A 78 -0.74 5.86 -0.94
CA VAL A 78 -1.73 4.97 -0.34
C VAL A 78 -1.22 3.54 -0.31
N PHE A 79 -1.23 2.95 0.87
CA PHE A 79 -0.89 1.55 1.09
C PHE A 79 -2.15 0.72 1.32
N PHE A 80 -2.14 -0.49 0.80
CA PHE A 80 -3.21 -1.45 0.99
C PHE A 80 -2.66 -2.81 1.38
N ASP A 81 -3.42 -3.53 2.20
CA ASP A 81 -3.27 -4.96 2.38
C ASP A 81 -3.57 -5.70 1.05
N ALA A 82 -2.94 -6.86 0.87
CA ALA A 82 -3.15 -7.74 -0.29
C ALA A 82 -4.62 -8.15 -0.51
N SER A 83 -5.45 -8.03 0.53
CA SER A 83 -6.87 -8.38 0.51
C SER A 83 -7.81 -7.28 0.00
N VAL A 84 -7.34 -6.04 -0.24
CA VAL A 84 -8.20 -4.87 -0.52
C VAL A 84 -9.28 -5.11 -1.58
N GLY A 85 -8.94 -5.76 -2.70
CA GLY A 85 -9.89 -5.98 -3.78
C GLY A 85 -11.08 -6.86 -3.35
N TYR A 86 -10.84 -7.88 -2.52
CA TYR A 86 -11.88 -8.77 -2.02
C TYR A 86 -12.80 -8.05 -1.04
N VAL A 87 -12.26 -7.10 -0.27
CA VAL A 87 -13.06 -6.26 0.63
C VAL A 87 -13.97 -5.30 -0.15
N LEU A 88 -13.52 -4.80 -1.31
CA LEU A 88 -14.30 -3.86 -2.13
C LEU A 88 -15.33 -4.53 -3.05
N ASP A 89 -15.01 -5.68 -3.64
CA ASP A 89 -15.76 -6.23 -4.78
C ASP A 89 -15.51 -7.74 -5.00
N ASP A 90 -15.14 -8.50 -3.96
CA ASP A 90 -14.90 -9.96 -3.99
C ASP A 90 -13.92 -10.48 -5.06
N HIS A 91 -13.01 -9.62 -5.56
CA HIS A 91 -12.01 -9.98 -6.57
C HIS A 91 -10.67 -9.31 -6.29
N TYR A 92 -9.56 -9.86 -6.81
CA TYR A 92 -8.27 -9.20 -6.71
C TYR A 92 -8.22 -7.86 -7.46
N TYR A 93 -7.61 -6.83 -6.83
CA TYR A 93 -7.41 -5.51 -7.42
C TYR A 93 -5.92 -5.21 -7.47
N SER A 94 -5.42 -4.83 -8.65
CA SER A 94 -4.08 -4.24 -8.81
C SER A 94 -4.12 -2.73 -8.59
N GLU A 95 -2.95 -2.13 -8.42
CA GLU A 95 -2.75 -0.68 -8.35
C GLU A 95 -3.36 0.02 -9.57
N ALA A 96 -3.19 -0.56 -10.76
CA ALA A 96 -3.77 -0.03 -12.01
C ALA A 96 -5.30 0.01 -11.98
N LYS A 97 -5.95 -0.96 -11.30
CA LYS A 97 -7.41 -0.98 -11.13
C LYS A 97 -7.87 0.01 -10.05
N LEU A 98 -7.07 0.22 -9.01
CA LEU A 98 -7.36 1.15 -7.91
C LEU A 98 -7.17 2.62 -8.32
N ALA A 99 -6.16 2.94 -9.13
CA ALA A 99 -5.84 4.30 -9.56
C ALA A 99 -7.06 5.11 -10.06
N PRO A 100 -7.84 4.64 -11.05
CA PRO A 100 -9.01 5.39 -11.53
C PRO A 100 -10.13 5.47 -10.48
N LEU A 101 -10.28 4.48 -9.59
CA LEU A 101 -11.30 4.49 -8.54
C LEU A 101 -11.00 5.52 -7.44
N LEU A 102 -9.71 5.68 -7.13
CA LEU A 102 -9.23 6.58 -6.08
C LEU A 102 -8.95 7.99 -6.60
N GLY A 103 -8.72 8.13 -7.90
CA GLY A 103 -8.38 9.40 -8.53
C GLY A 103 -6.95 9.86 -8.24
N VAL A 104 -6.04 8.92 -7.98
CA VAL A 104 -4.61 9.19 -7.75
C VAL A 104 -3.77 8.38 -8.74
N PRO A 105 -2.53 8.84 -9.07
CA PRO A 105 -1.64 8.10 -9.96
C PRO A 105 -1.30 6.71 -9.42
N GLN A 106 -1.07 5.74 -10.32
CA GLN A 106 -0.78 4.36 -9.94
C GLN A 106 0.50 4.27 -9.08
N GLU A 107 1.50 5.10 -9.38
CA GLU A 107 2.76 5.20 -8.65
C GLU A 107 2.61 5.68 -7.20
N HIS A 108 1.45 6.26 -6.85
CA HIS A 108 1.12 6.65 -5.49
C HIS A 108 0.30 5.58 -4.76
N ILE A 109 0.14 4.39 -5.34
CA ILE A 109 -0.58 3.27 -4.73
C ILE A 109 0.40 2.11 -4.57
N CYS A 110 0.41 1.52 -3.38
CA CYS A 110 1.14 0.31 -3.08
C CYS A 110 0.17 -0.74 -2.51
N VAL A 111 -0.08 -1.82 -3.26
CA VAL A 111 -0.72 -3.01 -2.70
C VAL A 111 0.39 -3.96 -2.28
N VAL A 112 0.47 -4.27 -0.98
CA VAL A 112 1.54 -5.16 -0.51
C VAL A 112 1.35 -6.58 -1.02
N ASN A 113 2.46 -7.29 -1.21
CA ASN A 113 2.42 -8.70 -1.59
C ASN A 113 1.74 -9.54 -0.51
N ARG A 114 1.11 -10.65 -0.91
CA ARG A 114 0.55 -11.62 0.03
C ARG A 114 1.62 -12.11 1.01
N GLY A 115 1.31 -12.07 2.30
CA GLY A 115 2.23 -12.45 3.38
C GLY A 115 3.11 -11.30 3.88
N VAL A 116 3.05 -10.12 3.25
CA VAL A 116 3.63 -8.89 3.77
C VAL A 116 2.58 -8.18 4.62
N ILE A 117 2.99 -7.69 5.79
CA ILE A 117 2.13 -6.93 6.69
C ILE A 117 2.18 -5.46 6.27
N ALA A 118 1.05 -4.91 5.85
CA ALA A 118 0.97 -3.52 5.37
C ALA A 118 1.42 -2.49 6.43
N ASP A 119 1.01 -2.67 7.68
CA ASP A 119 1.38 -1.78 8.80
C ASP A 119 2.89 -1.60 8.94
N VAL A 120 3.65 -2.69 8.81
CA VAL A 120 5.11 -2.67 8.92
C VAL A 120 5.71 -1.83 7.79
N SER A 121 5.23 -2.01 6.56
CA SER A 121 5.68 -1.23 5.39
C SER A 121 5.35 0.26 5.55
N ILE A 122 4.14 0.59 6.01
CA ILE A 122 3.70 1.97 6.25
C ILE A 122 4.57 2.62 7.33
N LEU A 123 4.75 1.96 8.47
CA LEU A 123 5.47 2.52 9.61
C LEU A 123 6.97 2.62 9.36
N SER A 124 7.56 1.69 8.60
CA SER A 124 8.95 1.80 8.15
C SER A 124 9.12 3.05 7.29
N MET A 125 8.33 3.19 6.21
CA MET A 125 8.42 4.34 5.30
C MET A 125 8.16 5.67 6.02
N ALA A 126 7.21 5.70 6.98
CA ALA A 126 6.96 6.87 7.80
C ALA A 126 8.18 7.24 8.66
N THR A 127 8.85 6.24 9.23
CA THR A 127 10.03 6.42 10.07
C THR A 127 11.23 6.89 9.24
N ASP A 128 11.49 6.22 8.12
CA ASP A 128 12.66 6.46 7.26
C ASP A 128 12.65 7.86 6.65
N HIS A 129 11.46 8.40 6.38
CA HIS A 129 11.28 9.68 5.69
C HIS A 129 10.62 10.77 6.55
N GLY A 130 10.32 10.49 7.81
CA GLY A 130 9.69 11.43 8.74
C GLY A 130 8.29 11.88 8.28
N LEU A 131 7.51 10.97 7.69
CA LEU A 131 6.19 11.25 7.13
C LEU A 131 5.08 11.06 8.15
N ARG A 132 3.94 11.68 7.87
CA ARG A 132 2.70 11.45 8.61
C ARG A 132 1.95 10.27 8.01
N VAL A 133 1.14 9.61 8.83
CA VAL A 133 0.31 8.48 8.43
C VAL A 133 -1.15 8.81 8.71
N VAL A 134 -1.99 8.67 7.71
CA VAL A 134 -3.45 8.79 7.83
C VAL A 134 -4.02 7.41 8.14
N SER A 135 -4.47 7.24 9.38
CA SER A 135 -5.16 6.02 9.86
C SER A 135 -5.90 6.32 11.16
N ASN A 136 -7.00 5.62 11.40
CA ASN A 136 -7.63 5.56 12.71
C ASN A 136 -7.00 4.48 13.61
N ASP A 137 -6.24 3.55 13.04
CA ASP A 137 -5.46 2.60 13.82
C ASP A 137 -4.39 3.34 14.64
N LYS A 138 -4.14 2.83 15.85
CA LYS A 138 -3.12 3.32 16.75
C LYS A 138 -1.85 2.47 16.72
N TYR A 139 -1.82 1.45 15.84
CA TYR A 139 -0.74 0.51 15.57
C TYR A 139 -0.10 -0.04 16.85
N ARG A 140 -0.93 -0.43 17.82
CA ARG A 140 -0.49 -0.72 19.20
C ARG A 140 0.54 -1.83 19.25
N ASP A 141 0.34 -2.87 18.45
CA ASP A 141 1.20 -4.05 18.39
C ASP A 141 2.59 -3.73 17.81
N TRP A 142 2.68 -2.68 16.99
CA TRP A 142 3.90 -2.27 16.30
C TRP A 142 4.71 -1.21 17.04
N ARG A 143 4.22 -0.65 18.14
CA ARG A 143 4.88 0.47 18.85
C ARG A 143 6.25 0.15 19.43
N VAL A 144 6.49 -1.12 19.78
CA VAL A 144 7.82 -1.55 20.27
C VAL A 144 8.85 -1.44 19.15
N GLN A 145 8.47 -1.85 17.93
CA GLN A 145 9.34 -1.79 16.75
C GLN A 145 9.40 -0.38 16.14
N PHE A 146 8.27 0.34 16.15
CA PHE A 146 8.12 1.68 15.57
C PHE A 146 7.62 2.67 16.62
N PRO A 147 8.46 3.07 17.59
CA PRO A 147 8.06 3.99 18.65
C PRO A 147 7.65 5.38 18.12
N HIS A 148 8.08 5.74 16.90
CA HIS A 148 7.65 6.95 16.21
C HIS A 148 6.11 7.03 16.04
N ALA A 149 5.43 5.88 15.87
CA ALA A 149 3.98 5.82 15.72
C ALA A 149 3.21 6.34 16.95
N ALA A 150 3.84 6.36 18.13
CA ALA A 150 3.25 6.90 19.35
C ALA A 150 3.43 8.43 19.49
N LYS A 151 4.26 9.07 18.64
CA LYS A 151 4.52 10.50 18.72
C LYS A 151 3.31 11.31 18.24
N LYS A 152 3.02 12.40 18.93
CA LYS A 152 1.93 13.31 18.58
C LYS A 152 2.19 13.95 17.21
N GLY A 153 1.19 13.93 16.34
CA GLY A 153 1.25 14.56 15.02
C GLY A 153 1.70 13.64 13.87
N VAL A 154 2.24 12.46 14.19
CA VAL A 154 2.59 11.44 13.20
C VAL A 154 1.34 10.81 12.62
N LEU A 155 0.46 10.30 13.49
CA LEU A 155 -0.84 9.78 13.07
C LEU A 155 -1.84 10.92 12.91
N LEU A 156 -2.49 10.98 11.76
CA LEU A 156 -3.59 11.86 11.45
C LEU A 156 -4.87 11.03 11.33
N ASP A 157 -5.76 11.19 12.30
CA ASP A 157 -7.02 10.48 12.37
C ASP A 157 -8.22 11.36 11.97
N GLY A 158 -9.30 10.70 11.57
CA GLY A 158 -10.48 11.36 11.04
C GLY A 158 -11.73 10.49 11.13
N THR A 159 -12.84 11.02 10.67
CA THR A 159 -14.12 10.32 10.59
C THR A 159 -14.86 10.74 9.33
N TRP A 160 -15.71 9.84 8.84
CA TRP A 160 -16.68 10.15 7.81
C TRP A 160 -18.00 10.59 8.46
N ARG A 161 -18.57 11.74 8.05
CA ARG A 161 -19.90 12.19 8.48
C ARG A 161 -20.63 12.86 7.32
N GLU A 162 -21.83 12.36 7.00
CA GLU A 162 -22.76 13.00 6.05
C GLU A 162 -22.11 13.40 4.71
N GLY A 163 -21.26 12.54 4.14
CA GLY A 163 -20.63 12.83 2.85
C GLY A 163 -19.32 13.62 2.93
N THR A 164 -18.87 13.99 4.13
CA THR A 164 -17.69 14.83 4.35
C THR A 164 -16.70 14.17 5.31
N VAL A 165 -15.41 14.39 5.05
CA VAL A 165 -14.31 14.00 5.93
C VAL A 165 -14.16 15.04 7.04
N VAL A 166 -14.16 14.59 8.29
CA VAL A 166 -13.92 15.43 9.47
C VAL A 166 -12.62 14.97 10.15
N TRP A 167 -11.62 15.85 10.14
CA TRP A 167 -10.30 15.57 10.69
C TRP A 167 -10.24 15.88 12.19
N ARG A 168 -9.63 15.00 12.97
CA ARG A 168 -9.41 15.23 14.42
C ARG A 168 -8.07 15.95 14.68
N GLY A 169 -7.08 15.72 13.82
CA GLY A 169 -5.78 16.41 13.85
C GLY A 169 -5.69 17.60 12.90
N LYS A 170 -4.67 18.45 13.09
CA LYS A 170 -4.36 19.54 12.16
C LYS A 170 -3.77 18.98 10.87
N LEU A 171 -4.37 19.27 9.71
CA LEU A 171 -3.79 18.86 8.42
C LEU A 171 -2.47 19.55 8.10
N ASN A 172 -2.32 20.82 8.47
CA ASN A 172 -1.18 21.63 8.07
C ASN A 172 0.00 21.56 9.07
N ALA A 173 -0.06 20.66 10.04
CA ALA A 173 1.05 20.48 10.99
C ALA A 173 2.16 19.64 10.34
N GLN A 174 3.40 20.15 10.36
CA GLN A 174 4.58 19.36 10.02
C GLN A 174 5.00 18.53 11.24
N VAL A 175 5.52 17.32 11.00
CA VAL A 175 6.19 16.54 12.05
C VAL A 175 7.47 17.28 12.39
N ALA A 176 7.66 17.62 13.67
CA ALA A 176 8.94 18.16 14.11
C ALA A 176 10.03 17.12 13.81
N ARG A 177 10.94 17.43 12.87
CA ARG A 177 12.13 16.62 12.65
C ARG A 177 12.98 16.73 13.92
N ALA A 178 13.25 15.59 14.55
CA ALA A 178 14.16 15.48 15.69
C ALA A 178 15.60 15.45 15.19
#